data_AF-A0A0L0S2K7-F1
#
_entry.id   AF-A0A0L0S2K7-F1
#
_cell.length_a   1.000
_cell.length_b   1.000
_cell.length_c   1.000
_cell.angle_alpha   90.00
_cell.angle_beta   90.00
_cell.angle_gamma   90.00
#
_symmetry.space_group_name_H-M   'P 1'
#
loop_
_entity.id
_entity.type
_entity.pdbx_description
1 polymer ?
#
loop_
_entity_poly.entity_id
_entity_poly.type
_entity_poly.pdbx_seq_one_letter_code
_entity_poly.pdbx_strand_id
1 'polypeptide(L)'
;MHVCMQLMLKLMHLPPKFHNQDAKKMQDVMLVTTLELAEALATGRVMAEQAVVAFGHQLLATHMQTNCLTDVFLKEVLARVQHLDATYQVTGKPVGKLHSLLISIKDMNSFINQPSQSNVLMVDIVLCEGANIIAKTNFLQMMLLFECSNPVFGHTANPYNLNFMLGGLLGGEGMLLTLHGL
;
A
#
# COMPACT_ATOMS: atom_id res chain seq x y z
N MET A 1 13.95 15.09 9.50
CA MET A 1 13.25 16.15 8.73
C MET A 1 13.14 15.83 7.24
N HIS A 2 14.19 15.31 6.56
CA HIS A 2 14.14 15.09 5.10
C HIS A 2 13.21 13.94 4.64
N VAL A 3 13.15 12.81 5.36
CA VAL A 3 12.34 11.63 4.96
C VAL A 3 10.83 11.89 5.04
N CYS A 4 10.30 12.45 6.14
CA CYS A 4 8.89 12.83 6.20
C CYS A 4 8.51 13.89 5.16
N MET A 5 9.43 14.77 4.80
CA MET A 5 9.20 15.75 3.73
C MET A 5 9.07 15.06 2.37
N GLN A 6 9.81 13.98 2.10
CA GLN A 6 9.65 13.18 0.88
C GLN A 6 8.29 12.49 0.81
N LEU A 7 7.81 11.90 1.91
CA LEU A 7 6.46 11.33 1.97
C LEU A 7 5.40 12.41 1.68
N MET A 8 5.47 13.55 2.36
CA MET A 8 4.54 14.67 2.12
C MET A 8 4.58 15.16 0.68
N LEU A 9 5.77 15.29 0.08
CA LEU A 9 5.92 15.67 -1.33
C LEU A 9 5.25 14.64 -2.25
N LYS A 10 5.45 13.34 -2.02
CA LYS A 10 4.80 12.29 -2.80
C LYS A 10 3.29 12.39 -2.69
N LEU A 11 2.74 12.55 -1.48
CA LEU A 11 1.30 12.71 -1.25
C LEU A 11 0.72 13.93 -1.97
N MET A 12 1.40 15.08 -1.91
CA MET A 12 0.95 16.31 -2.58
C MET A 12 0.95 16.23 -4.12
N HIS A 13 1.83 15.41 -4.70
CA HIS A 13 1.97 15.27 -6.16
C HIS A 13 1.23 14.03 -6.71
N LEU A 14 0.35 13.43 -5.92
CA LEU A 14 -0.47 12.32 -6.39
C LEU A 14 -1.50 12.79 -7.43
N PRO A 15 -1.78 11.96 -8.46
CA PRO A 15 -2.84 12.24 -9.42
C PRO A 15 -4.20 12.54 -8.75
N PRO A 16 -5.01 13.47 -9.29
CA PRO A 16 -6.28 13.87 -8.69
C PRO A 16 -7.30 12.73 -8.60
N LYS A 17 -7.13 11.68 -9.43
CA LYS A 17 -7.94 10.46 -9.38
C LYS A 17 -7.89 9.75 -8.03
N PHE A 18 -6.89 9.95 -7.18
CA PHE A 18 -6.87 9.34 -5.84
C PHE A 18 -7.65 10.12 -4.78
N HIS A 19 -8.11 11.34 -5.08
CA HIS A 19 -8.76 12.22 -4.10
C HIS A 19 -10.28 12.33 -4.29
N ASN A 20 -10.78 12.18 -5.52
CA ASN A 20 -12.20 12.36 -5.85
C ASN A 20 -12.73 11.10 -6.54
N GLN A 21 -13.07 10.08 -5.76
CA GLN A 21 -13.62 8.81 -6.28
C GLN A 21 -15.06 8.57 -5.83
N ASP A 22 -15.82 7.90 -6.68
CA ASP A 22 -17.18 7.44 -6.37
C ASP A 22 -17.12 6.36 -5.29
N ALA A 23 -17.57 6.68 -4.07
CA ALA A 23 -17.57 5.76 -2.93
C ALA A 23 -18.23 4.40 -3.25
N LYS A 24 -19.26 4.39 -4.10
CA LYS A 24 -19.98 3.17 -4.49
C LYS A 24 -19.12 2.23 -5.36
N LYS A 25 -18.39 2.76 -6.34
CA LYS A 25 -17.49 1.97 -7.19
C LYS A 25 -16.31 1.41 -6.41
N MET A 26 -15.85 2.14 -5.39
CA MET A 26 -14.79 1.68 -4.51
C MET A 26 -15.24 0.51 -3.64
N GLN A 27 -16.45 0.59 -3.06
CA GLN A 27 -17.01 -0.48 -2.24
C GLN A 27 -17.11 -1.81 -3.00
N ASP A 28 -17.51 -1.78 -4.27
CA ASP A 28 -17.62 -2.99 -5.09
C ASP A 28 -16.27 -3.72 -5.29
N VAL A 29 -15.15 -2.98 -5.28
CA VAL A 29 -13.79 -3.54 -5.42
C VAL A 29 -13.15 -3.89 -4.07
N MET A 30 -13.55 -3.22 -2.99
CA MET A 30 -12.91 -3.35 -1.68
C MET A 30 -13.60 -4.33 -0.73
N LEU A 31 -14.87 -4.69 -0.98
CA LEU A 31 -15.64 -5.60 -0.13
C LEU A 31 -15.47 -7.09 -0.51
N VAL A 32 -14.62 -7.40 -1.48
CA VAL A 32 -14.31 -8.79 -1.88
C VAL A 32 -13.10 -9.31 -1.11
N THR A 33 -13.01 -10.63 -0.96
CA THR A 33 -11.84 -11.27 -0.35
C THR A 33 -10.60 -11.13 -1.23
N THR A 34 -9.40 -11.25 -0.66
CA THR A 34 -8.14 -11.20 -1.42
C THR A 34 -8.09 -12.25 -2.55
N LEU A 35 -8.67 -13.43 -2.33
CA LEU A 35 -8.73 -14.48 -3.33
C LEU A 35 -9.65 -14.11 -4.50
N GLU A 36 -10.83 -13.57 -4.20
CA GLU A 36 -11.78 -13.08 -5.21
C GLU A 36 -11.21 -11.91 -6.00
N LEU A 37 -10.50 -10.98 -5.33
CA LEU A 37 -9.81 -9.88 -5.99
C LEU A 37 -8.70 -10.38 -6.92
N ALA A 38 -7.87 -11.30 -6.45
CA ALA A 38 -6.79 -11.89 -7.26
C ALA A 38 -7.36 -12.60 -8.49
N GLU A 39 -8.44 -13.36 -8.34
CA GLU A 39 -9.12 -14.01 -9.45
C GLU A 39 -9.74 -12.99 -10.41
N ALA A 40 -10.40 -11.96 -9.90
CA ALA A 40 -11.01 -10.91 -10.71
C ALA A 40 -9.98 -10.12 -11.52
N LEU A 41 -8.80 -9.84 -10.94
CA LEU A 41 -7.68 -9.22 -11.62
C LEU A 41 -7.07 -10.16 -12.67
N ALA A 42 -6.82 -11.43 -12.33
CA ALA A 42 -6.23 -12.40 -13.25
C ALA A 42 -7.13 -12.74 -14.46
N THR A 43 -8.45 -12.61 -14.29
CA THR A 43 -9.46 -12.85 -15.34
C THR A 43 -9.89 -11.57 -16.07
N GLY A 44 -9.40 -10.40 -15.66
CA GLY A 44 -9.81 -9.11 -16.22
C GLY A 44 -11.25 -8.70 -15.90
N ARG A 45 -11.91 -9.35 -14.92
CA ARG A 45 -13.23 -8.93 -14.40
C ARG A 45 -13.17 -7.56 -13.73
N VAL A 46 -12.03 -7.25 -13.10
CA VAL A 46 -11.72 -5.94 -12.53
C VAL A 46 -10.47 -5.40 -13.21
N MET A 47 -10.51 -4.15 -13.65
CA MET A 47 -9.33 -3.49 -14.21
C MET A 47 -8.34 -3.17 -13.09
N ALA A 48 -7.06 -3.47 -13.27
CA ALA A 48 -6.07 -3.25 -12.23
C ALA A 48 -5.91 -1.75 -11.88
N GLU A 49 -6.05 -0.86 -12.86
CA GLU A 49 -6.11 0.59 -12.61
C GLU A 49 -7.26 0.98 -11.66
N GLN A 50 -8.44 0.37 -11.79
CA GLN A 50 -9.57 0.65 -10.90
C GLN A 50 -9.27 0.21 -9.48
N ALA A 51 -8.67 -0.97 -9.31
CA ALA A 51 -8.24 -1.46 -8.00
C ALA A 51 -7.20 -0.52 -7.37
N VAL A 52 -6.16 -0.13 -8.12
CA VAL A 52 -5.12 0.80 -7.62
C VAL A 52 -5.73 2.11 -7.16
N VAL A 53 -6.68 2.66 -7.91
CA VAL A 53 -7.34 3.93 -7.57
C VAL A 53 -8.23 3.79 -6.33
N ALA A 54 -9.00 2.70 -6.23
CA ALA A 54 -9.86 2.46 -5.08
C ALA A 54 -9.06 2.24 -3.79
N PHE A 55 -8.15 1.27 -3.80
CA PHE A 55 -7.28 1.00 -2.64
C PHE A 55 -6.35 2.18 -2.34
N GLY A 56 -5.87 2.89 -3.36
CA GLY A 56 -5.04 4.08 -3.18
C GLY A 56 -5.77 5.20 -2.44
N HIS A 57 -7.03 5.48 -2.78
CA HIS A 57 -7.82 6.47 -2.03
C HIS A 57 -8.02 6.04 -0.57
N GLN A 58 -8.39 4.78 -0.32
CA GLN A 58 -8.59 4.31 1.05
C GLN A 58 -7.28 4.29 1.86
N LEU A 59 -6.17 3.89 1.25
CA LEU A 59 -4.84 3.91 1.84
C LEU A 59 -4.48 5.33 2.32
N LEU A 60 -4.75 6.35 1.50
CA LEU A 60 -4.53 7.76 1.87
C LEU A 60 -5.45 8.20 3.01
N ALA A 61 -6.73 7.84 2.97
CA ALA A 61 -7.67 8.14 4.05
C ALA A 61 -7.23 7.51 5.38
N THR A 62 -6.80 6.24 5.35
CA THR A 62 -6.26 5.52 6.50
C THR A 62 -5.00 6.20 7.04
N HIS A 63 -4.11 6.65 6.16
CA HIS A 63 -2.92 7.40 6.58
C HIS A 63 -3.27 8.73 7.24
N MET A 64 -4.24 9.47 6.71
CA MET A 64 -4.69 10.74 7.31
C MET A 64 -5.28 10.54 8.71
N GLN A 65 -5.92 9.40 8.97
CA GLN A 65 -6.50 9.07 10.27
C GLN A 65 -5.48 8.54 11.28
N THR A 66 -4.49 7.78 10.81
CA THR A 66 -3.65 6.94 11.69
C THR A 66 -2.16 7.21 11.59
N ASN A 67 -1.69 7.96 10.59
CA ASN A 67 -0.26 8.18 10.31
C ASN A 67 0.52 6.84 10.10
N CYS A 68 -0.08 5.88 9.41
CA CYS A 68 0.43 4.51 9.28
C CYS A 68 1.44 4.25 8.15
N LEU A 69 1.77 5.25 7.32
CA LEU A 69 2.59 5.06 6.11
C LEU A 69 3.93 5.76 6.29
N THR A 70 4.97 5.17 5.71
CA THR A 70 6.32 5.76 5.63
C THR A 70 6.73 6.09 4.21
N ASP A 71 6.16 5.38 3.23
CA ASP A 71 6.36 5.65 1.81
C ASP A 71 5.16 5.21 0.97
N VAL A 72 4.96 5.82 -0.19
CA VAL A 72 3.89 5.49 -1.15
C VAL A 72 4.42 5.39 -2.58
N PHE A 73 3.83 4.48 -3.36
CA PHE A 73 4.25 4.18 -4.74
C PHE A 73 3.07 4.15 -5.72
N LEU A 74 1.96 4.82 -5.38
CA LEU A 74 0.72 4.76 -6.17
C LEU A 74 0.90 5.19 -7.63
N LYS A 75 1.81 6.14 -7.91
CA LYS A 75 2.07 6.61 -9.28
C LYS A 75 2.82 5.56 -10.10
N GLU A 76 3.85 4.97 -9.51
CA GLU A 76 4.67 3.93 -10.10
C GLU A 76 3.85 2.65 -10.32
N VAL A 77 3.05 2.28 -9.32
CA VAL A 77 2.14 1.14 -9.41
C VAL A 77 1.08 1.36 -10.48
N LEU A 78 0.49 2.56 -10.57
CA LEU A 78 -0.49 2.87 -11.62
C LEU A 78 0.09 2.67 -13.03
N ALA A 79 1.31 3.15 -13.27
CA ALA A 79 1.99 2.94 -14.56
C ALA A 79 2.30 1.45 -14.81
N ARG A 80 2.71 0.72 -13.77
CA ARG A 80 3.01 -0.71 -13.85
C ARG A 80 1.77 -1.55 -14.16
N VAL A 81 0.65 -1.31 -13.48
CA VAL A 81 -0.58 -2.07 -13.75
C VAL A 81 -1.14 -1.78 -15.13
N GLN A 82 -1.01 -0.56 -15.64
CA GLN A 82 -1.39 -0.24 -17.03
C GLN A 82 -0.55 -1.04 -18.05
N HIS A 83 0.74 -1.23 -17.77
CA HIS A 83 1.60 -2.08 -18.61
C HIS A 83 1.25 -3.57 -18.51
N LEU A 84 0.91 -4.05 -17.31
CA LEU A 84 0.46 -5.43 -17.08
C LEU A 84 -0.86 -5.71 -17.80
N ASP A 85 -1.83 -4.79 -17.70
CA ASP A 85 -3.12 -4.87 -18.38
C ASP A 85 -2.95 -4.88 -19.90
N ALA A 86 -2.09 -4.01 -20.46
CA ALA A 86 -1.78 -4.00 -21.89
C ALA A 86 -1.14 -5.33 -22.35
N THR A 87 -0.24 -5.88 -21.55
CA THR A 87 0.40 -7.19 -21.83
C THR A 87 -0.62 -8.32 -21.79
N TYR A 88 -1.55 -8.29 -20.82
CA TYR A 88 -2.64 -9.25 -20.71
C TYR A 88 -3.57 -9.20 -21.92
N GLN A 89 -3.94 -8.00 -22.39
CA GLN A 89 -4.80 -7.83 -23.59
C GLN A 89 -4.17 -8.43 -24.85
N VAL A 90 -2.85 -8.33 -25.00
CA VAL A 90 -2.13 -8.87 -26.16
C VAL A 90 -1.90 -10.38 -26.06
N THR A 91 -1.56 -10.87 -24.86
CA THR A 91 -1.10 -12.26 -24.68
C THR A 91 -2.19 -13.22 -24.18
N GLY A 92 -3.25 -12.69 -23.58
CA GLY A 92 -4.27 -13.45 -22.85
C GLY A 92 -3.76 -14.16 -21.60
N LYS A 93 -2.56 -13.83 -21.11
CA LYS A 93 -1.90 -14.54 -20.02
C LYS A 93 -1.56 -13.59 -18.85
N PRO A 94 -1.97 -13.92 -17.62
CA PRO A 94 -1.56 -13.16 -16.45
C PRO A 94 -0.07 -13.37 -16.15
N VAL A 95 0.56 -12.36 -15.56
CA VAL A 95 1.94 -12.42 -15.07
C VAL A 95 1.94 -12.99 -13.67
N GLY A 96 2.38 -14.25 -13.53
CA GLY A 96 2.54 -14.92 -12.24
C GLY A 96 1.21 -15.17 -11.49
N LYS A 97 1.33 -15.67 -10.26
CA LYS A 97 0.18 -16.02 -9.41
C LYS A 97 -0.46 -14.81 -8.72
N LEU A 98 0.25 -13.69 -8.64
CA LEU A 98 -0.15 -12.48 -7.94
C LEU A 98 -0.42 -11.34 -8.94
N HIS A 99 -0.81 -11.69 -10.16
CA HIS A 99 -1.00 -10.73 -11.25
C HIS A 99 -1.84 -9.53 -10.83
N SER A 100 -1.25 -8.36 -10.91
CA SER A 100 -1.88 -7.07 -10.59
C SER A 100 -2.34 -6.91 -9.13
N LEU A 101 -2.04 -7.87 -8.25
CA LEU A 101 -2.43 -7.81 -6.84
C LEU A 101 -1.67 -6.69 -6.12
N LEU A 102 -2.35 -5.98 -5.24
CA LEU A 102 -1.79 -4.89 -4.46
C LEU A 102 -1.30 -5.43 -3.12
N ILE A 103 -0.12 -4.99 -2.68
CA ILE A 103 0.43 -5.35 -1.37
C ILE A 103 1.06 -4.12 -0.69
N SER A 104 1.04 -4.09 0.63
CA SER A 104 1.88 -3.22 1.47
C SER A 104 3.03 -4.03 2.04
N ILE A 105 4.12 -3.33 2.37
CA ILE A 105 5.24 -3.95 3.07
C ILE A 105 5.64 -3.09 4.26
N LYS A 106 6.13 -3.76 5.29
CA LYS A 106 6.69 -3.11 6.46
C LYS A 106 8.01 -2.40 6.15
N ASP A 107 8.18 -1.18 6.66
CA ASP A 107 9.45 -0.47 6.56
C ASP A 107 10.49 -1.04 7.55
N MET A 108 11.51 -1.72 7.01
CA MET A 108 12.61 -2.35 7.77
C MET A 108 13.96 -1.65 7.57
N ASN A 109 13.95 -0.41 7.10
CA ASN A 109 15.18 0.33 6.88
C ASN A 109 15.96 0.52 8.20
N SER A 110 17.22 0.07 8.22
CA SER A 110 18.09 0.19 9.40
C SER A 110 18.66 1.59 9.59
N PHE A 111 18.75 2.39 8.52
CA PHE A 111 19.39 3.70 8.51
C PHE A 111 18.53 4.75 7.81
N ILE A 112 18.48 5.95 8.40
CA ILE A 112 17.74 7.10 7.88
C ILE A 112 18.51 7.71 6.70
N ASN A 113 17.81 8.04 5.60
CA ASN A 113 18.38 8.62 4.37
C ASN A 113 19.43 7.73 3.66
N GLN A 114 19.48 6.43 3.98
CA GLN A 114 20.36 5.47 3.31
C GLN A 114 19.50 4.34 2.74
N PRO A 115 18.84 4.58 1.58
CA PRO A 115 18.04 3.54 0.95
C PRO A 115 18.94 2.36 0.58
N SER A 116 18.45 1.14 0.79
CA SER A 116 19.11 -0.06 0.30
C SER A 116 19.25 0.00 -1.22
N GLN A 117 20.41 -0.41 -1.74
CA GLN A 117 20.66 -0.44 -3.19
C GLN A 117 19.90 -1.56 -3.90
N SER A 118 19.55 -2.61 -3.16
CA SER A 118 18.80 -3.76 -3.67
C SER A 118 17.60 -4.07 -2.79
N ASN A 119 16.60 -4.66 -3.40
CA ASN A 119 15.49 -5.27 -2.68
C ASN A 119 15.98 -6.50 -1.90
N VAL A 120 15.18 -6.89 -0.91
CA VAL A 120 15.33 -8.21 -0.29
C VAL A 120 14.71 -9.27 -1.19
N LEU A 121 15.24 -10.49 -1.15
CA LEU A 121 14.80 -11.61 -2.00
C LEU A 121 13.28 -11.81 -2.00
N MET A 122 12.63 -11.66 -0.84
CA MET A 122 11.18 -11.79 -0.74
C MET A 122 10.46 -10.78 -1.64
N VAL A 123 10.86 -9.51 -1.62
CA VAL A 123 10.27 -8.43 -2.44
C VAL A 123 10.42 -8.75 -3.92
N ASP A 124 11.59 -9.22 -4.35
CA ASP A 124 11.83 -9.56 -5.75
C ASP A 124 10.95 -10.73 -6.22
N ILE A 125 10.75 -11.75 -5.37
CA ILE A 125 9.86 -12.88 -5.68
C ILE A 125 8.42 -12.40 -5.89
N VAL A 126 7.88 -11.58 -4.97
CA VAL A 126 6.48 -11.11 -5.09
C VAL A 126 6.29 -10.23 -6.32
N LEU A 127 7.27 -9.38 -6.63
CA LEU A 127 7.25 -8.53 -7.82
C LEU A 127 7.34 -9.36 -9.12
N CYS A 128 8.14 -10.43 -9.14
CA CYS A 128 8.22 -11.35 -10.28
C CYS A 128 6.91 -12.13 -10.48
N GLU A 129 6.20 -12.46 -9.39
CA GLU A 129 4.88 -13.09 -9.44
C GLU A 129 3.74 -12.12 -9.83
N GLY A 130 4.05 -10.87 -10.16
CA GLY A 130 3.10 -9.89 -10.69
C GLY A 130 2.44 -8.97 -9.66
N ALA A 131 2.82 -9.08 -8.38
CA ALA A 131 2.31 -8.20 -7.33
C ALA A 131 2.86 -6.77 -7.47
N ASN A 132 2.18 -5.83 -6.83
CA ASN A 132 2.48 -4.40 -6.88
C ASN A 132 2.48 -3.81 -5.47
N ILE A 133 3.63 -3.33 -5.03
CA ILE A 133 3.80 -2.74 -3.70
C ILE A 133 3.30 -1.30 -3.74
N ILE A 134 2.18 -1.00 -3.08
CA ILE A 134 1.56 0.33 -3.11
C ILE A 134 2.12 1.29 -2.05
N ALA A 135 2.60 0.74 -0.93
CA ALA A 135 3.07 1.55 0.19
C ALA A 135 4.03 0.79 1.10
N LYS A 136 4.82 1.56 1.87
CA LYS A 136 5.50 1.10 3.07
C LYS A 136 4.76 1.56 4.31
N THR A 137 4.63 0.66 5.28
CA THR A 137 3.93 0.94 6.53
C THR A 137 4.89 1.22 7.68
N ASN A 138 4.41 2.05 8.60
CA ASN A 138 5.14 2.45 9.79
C ASN A 138 5.41 1.22 10.66
N PHE A 139 6.65 1.14 11.12
CA PHE A 139 7.12 0.06 11.95
C PHE A 139 7.76 0.59 13.21
N LEU A 140 7.66 -0.21 14.26
CA LEU A 140 8.30 0.14 15.50
C LEU A 140 9.83 0.05 15.41
N GLN A 141 10.51 1.06 15.94
CA GLN A 141 11.95 1.06 16.04
C GLN A 141 12.47 -0.11 16.91
N MET A 142 13.35 -0.94 16.34
CA MET A 142 14.08 -2.04 17.00
C MET A 142 13.24 -3.20 17.57
N MET A 143 11.92 -3.23 17.39
CA MET A 143 11.02 -4.24 17.98
C MET A 143 11.02 -4.30 19.52
N LEU A 144 11.36 -3.20 20.21
CA LEU A 144 11.61 -3.19 21.66
C LEU A 144 10.50 -2.56 22.52
N LEU A 145 9.45 -2.04 21.89
CA LEU A 145 8.30 -1.37 22.53
C LEU A 145 6.98 -2.03 22.05
N PHE A 146 5.86 -1.66 22.67
CA PHE A 146 4.54 -2.18 22.30
C PHE A 146 3.69 -1.20 21.49
N GLU A 147 4.25 -0.04 21.12
CA GLU A 147 3.58 1.01 20.34
C GLU A 147 4.27 1.22 18.99
N CYS A 148 3.52 1.45 17.93
CA CYS A 148 4.10 1.82 16.63
C CYS A 148 4.41 3.32 16.56
N SER A 149 5.49 3.71 17.23
CA SER A 149 6.01 5.08 17.25
C SER A 149 7.51 5.09 16.96
N ASN A 150 7.96 6.04 16.13
CA ASN A 150 9.39 6.31 15.97
C ASN A 150 9.64 7.82 15.74
N PRO A 151 10.86 8.31 16.02
CA PRO A 151 11.18 9.74 15.88
C PRO A 151 11.18 10.26 14.44
N VAL A 152 11.16 9.36 13.45
CA VAL A 152 11.21 9.74 12.03
C VAL A 152 9.81 10.10 11.55
N PHE A 153 8.88 9.16 11.64
CA PHE A 153 7.52 9.21 11.12
C PHE A 153 6.46 9.53 12.18
N GLY A 154 6.82 9.49 13.46
CA GLY A 154 5.91 9.74 14.57
C GLY A 154 5.13 8.49 14.99
N HIS A 155 4.05 8.74 15.72
CA HIS A 155 3.17 7.72 16.28
C HIS A 155 2.07 7.33 15.29
N THR A 156 1.78 6.03 15.20
CA THR A 156 0.62 5.49 14.50
C THR A 156 -0.55 5.40 15.47
N ALA A 157 -1.65 6.12 15.21
CA ALA A 157 -2.77 6.25 16.13
C ALA A 157 -3.85 5.17 15.94
N ASN A 158 -4.53 4.82 17.03
CA ASN A 158 -5.65 3.87 16.98
C ASN A 158 -6.94 4.53 16.45
N PRO A 159 -7.54 4.02 15.36
CA PRO A 159 -8.69 4.63 14.71
C PRO A 159 -9.97 4.52 15.54
N TYR A 160 -10.05 3.56 16.46
CA TYR A 160 -11.20 3.43 17.35
C TYR A 160 -11.15 4.41 18.51
N ASN A 161 -9.95 4.76 18.99
CA ASN A 161 -9.76 5.74 20.04
C ASN A 161 -8.30 6.21 20.09
N LEU A 162 -8.09 7.50 19.81
CA LEU A 162 -6.78 8.15 19.75
C LEU A 162 -6.01 8.12 21.10
N ASN A 163 -6.70 7.87 22.22
CA ASN A 163 -6.08 7.80 23.55
C ASN A 163 -5.55 6.41 23.90
N PHE A 164 -5.81 5.39 23.08
CA PHE A 164 -5.30 4.04 23.30
C PHE A 164 -4.17 3.71 22.33
N MET A 165 -3.18 2.98 22.85
CA MET A 165 -2.11 2.43 22.04
C MET A 165 -2.66 1.50 20.96
N LEU A 166 -2.03 1.52 19.79
CA LEU A 166 -2.08 0.40 18.88
C LEU A 166 -1.20 -0.72 19.43
N GLY A 167 -1.82 -1.81 19.87
CA GLY A 167 -1.09 -2.98 20.33
C GLY A 167 -0.32 -3.64 19.17
N GLY A 168 0.98 -3.86 19.36
CA GLY A 168 1.79 -4.72 18.51
C GLY A 168 2.77 -4.00 17.59
N LEU A 169 3.68 -4.80 17.02
CA LEU A 169 4.82 -4.32 16.22
C LEU A 169 4.41 -3.89 14.80
N LEU A 170 3.31 -4.44 14.28
CA LEU A 170 2.82 -4.24 12.90
C LEU A 170 1.65 -3.27 12.83
N GLY A 171 1.66 -2.22 13.65
CA GLY A 171 0.57 -1.26 13.75
C GLY A 171 0.19 -0.66 12.40
N GLY A 172 1.17 -0.33 11.55
CA GLY A 172 0.89 0.23 10.23
C GLY A 172 0.11 -0.72 9.30
N GLU A 173 0.53 -1.99 9.19
CA GLU A 173 -0.21 -3.02 8.43
C GLU A 173 -1.58 -3.30 9.04
N GLY A 174 -1.65 -3.35 10.37
CA GLY A 174 -2.91 -3.55 11.10
C GLY A 174 -3.92 -2.44 10.80
N MET A 175 -3.47 -1.19 10.64
CA MET A 175 -4.35 -0.06 10.30
C MET A 175 -4.89 -0.14 8.89
N LEU A 176 -4.05 -0.55 7.93
CA LEU A 176 -4.51 -0.81 6.57
C LEU A 176 -5.59 -1.89 6.55
N LEU A 177 -5.39 -3.01 7.24
CA LEU A 177 -6.39 -4.08 7.29
C LEU A 177 -7.67 -3.65 8.01
N THR A 178 -7.56 -2.95 9.15
CA THR A 178 -8.71 -2.52 9.97
C THR A 178 -9.62 -1.54 9.22
N LEU A 179 -9.02 -0.64 8.44
CA LEU A 179 -9.73 0.39 7.70
C LEU A 179 -9.91 0.04 6.22
N HIS A 180 -9.72 -1.23 5.84
CA HIS A 180 -9.84 -1.72 4.46
C HIS A 180 -8.96 -0.94 3.45
N GLY A 181 -7.84 -0.37 3.91
CA GLY A 181 -6.86 0.31 3.08
C GLY A 181 -6.07 -0.61 2.14
N LEU A 182 -6.17 -1.93 2.35
CA LEU A 182 -5.65 -2.99 1.50
C LEU A 182 -6.35 -4.32 1.80
#